data_AF-A0A8B8IEP8-F1
#
_entry.id   AF-A0A8B8IEP8-F1
#
_cell.length_a   1.000
_cell.length_b   1.000
_cell.length_c   1.000
_cell.angle_alpha   90.00
_cell.angle_beta   90.00
_cell.angle_gamma   90.00
#
_symmetry.space_group_name_H-M   'P 1'
#
loop_
_entity.id
_entity.type
_entity.pdbx_description
1 polymer ?
#
loop_
_entity_poly.entity_id
_entity_poly.type
_entity_poly.pdbx_seq_one_letter_code
_entity_poly.pdbx_strand_id
1 'polypeptide(L)'
;MPNGESEPKLVDLQAPADQIELFNTRNGANNEYWLYTRQNPTSRQVLVNGNINSVLNSNYRANRPTKVIVHGWNNNGNTQMNPLITSAFLAVQDVNVIVVDWNQLANGAYTTAVRGVPDVGRHLGNFLIWLFNNAGGNWNQLHLVGFSLGAHVVGNAGHTVGGRAVRITGLDPAGPQWGGNANALNRNSAIYVESIHTDGRILGIFDPISNADFYPNGGRNPQPGCLISTCSHGRATELFASSIRFNHFVGRQCNNLNEAQLSSCNGNQLRMGNADVGKRG
;
A
#
# COMPACT_ATOMS: atom_id res chain seq x y z
N MET A 1 -3.29 40.78 30.62
CA MET A 1 -4.62 40.25 31.01
C MET A 1 -5.52 40.33 29.78
N PRO A 2 -6.17 39.25 29.33
CA PRO A 2 -7.06 39.28 28.19
C PRO A 2 -8.42 39.85 28.61
N ASN A 3 -8.96 40.72 27.77
CA ASN A 3 -10.20 41.44 28.01
C ASN A 3 -11.37 40.45 27.84
N GLY A 4 -12.11 40.23 28.92
CA GLY A 4 -13.19 39.25 29.01
C GLY A 4 -14.44 39.65 28.23
N GLU A 5 -14.51 39.28 26.97
CA GLU A 5 -15.77 39.16 26.25
C GLU A 5 -15.96 37.71 25.79
N SER A 6 -16.84 37.00 26.49
CA SER A 6 -17.34 35.66 26.15
C SER A 6 -18.34 35.73 24.98
N GLU A 7 -17.95 36.39 23.90
CA GLU A 7 -18.76 36.54 22.68
C GLU A 7 -18.33 35.48 21.65
N PRO A 8 -19.20 34.53 21.27
CA PRO A 8 -18.88 33.54 20.25
C PRO A 8 -18.61 34.23 18.91
N LYS A 9 -17.43 33.97 18.33
CA LYS A 9 -17.04 34.50 17.01
C LYS A 9 -17.48 33.52 15.93
N LEU A 10 -18.32 33.99 15.01
CA LEU A 10 -18.66 33.25 13.79
C LEU A 10 -17.46 33.29 12.84
N VAL A 11 -16.95 32.13 12.46
CA VAL A 11 -15.93 32.00 11.42
C VAL A 11 -16.65 31.84 10.09
N ASP A 12 -16.34 32.72 9.14
CA ASP A 12 -16.88 32.64 7.79
C ASP A 12 -16.21 31.49 7.02
N LEU A 13 -16.96 30.40 6.84
CA LEU A 13 -16.54 29.23 6.07
C LEU A 13 -16.82 29.36 4.56
N GLN A 14 -17.34 30.50 4.10
CA GLN A 14 -17.52 30.82 2.67
C GLN A 14 -16.36 31.63 2.10
N ALA A 15 -15.38 32.02 2.93
CA ALA A 15 -14.12 32.57 2.46
C ALA A 15 -13.54 31.62 1.39
N PRO A 16 -13.12 32.13 0.22
CA PRO A 16 -12.51 31.30 -0.81
C PRO A 16 -11.31 30.58 -0.19
N ALA A 17 -11.38 29.25 -0.10
CA ALA A 17 -10.27 28.49 0.41
C ALA A 17 -9.03 28.76 -0.45
N ASP A 18 -7.85 28.79 0.16
CA ASP A 18 -6.60 29.11 -0.53
C ASP A 18 -6.35 28.07 -1.63
N GLN A 19 -6.82 28.37 -2.84
CA GLN A 19 -6.98 27.37 -3.87
C GLN A 19 -5.62 26.83 -4.30
N ILE A 20 -4.57 27.65 -4.26
CA ILE A 20 -3.20 27.27 -4.60
C ILE A 20 -2.66 26.20 -3.63
N GLU A 21 -2.88 26.36 -2.33
CA GLU A 21 -2.44 25.38 -1.32
C GLU A 21 -3.28 24.09 -1.41
N LEU A 22 -4.59 24.22 -1.71
CA LEU A 22 -5.48 23.10 -2.00
C LEU A 22 -5.14 22.36 -3.30
N PHE A 23 -4.65 23.04 -4.33
CA PHE A 23 -4.23 22.42 -5.60
C PHE A 23 -2.86 21.75 -5.44
N ASN A 24 -1.94 22.37 -4.69
CA ASN A 24 -0.64 21.77 -4.37
C ASN A 24 -0.80 20.51 -3.51
N THR A 25 -1.65 20.54 -2.48
CA THR A 25 -1.95 19.35 -1.66
C THR A 25 -2.70 18.25 -2.41
N ARG A 26 -3.24 18.54 -3.61
CA ARG A 26 -3.92 17.57 -4.49
C ARG A 26 -3.06 17.04 -5.64
N ASN A 27 -1.80 17.44 -5.72
CA ASN A 27 -0.90 17.02 -6.78
C ASN A 27 -0.32 15.63 -6.46
N GLY A 28 -0.69 14.60 -7.23
CA GLY A 28 -0.11 13.26 -7.09
C GLY A 28 1.39 13.19 -7.39
N ALA A 29 1.99 14.27 -7.92
CA ALA A 29 3.43 14.40 -8.09
C ALA A 29 4.19 14.65 -6.78
N ASN A 30 3.51 15.02 -5.68
CA ASN A 30 4.14 15.32 -4.39
C ASN A 30 4.52 14.07 -3.58
N ASN A 31 4.49 12.90 -4.20
CA ASN A 31 4.99 11.67 -3.59
C ASN A 31 6.48 11.81 -3.26
N GLU A 32 6.86 11.46 -2.03
CA GLU A 32 8.25 11.21 -1.70
C GLU A 32 8.56 9.71 -1.81
N TYR A 33 9.73 9.38 -2.37
CA TYR A 33 10.18 8.00 -2.56
C TYR A 33 11.37 7.72 -1.65
N TRP A 34 11.13 7.09 -0.51
CA TRP A 34 12.13 6.85 0.53
C TRP A 34 12.78 5.48 0.36
N LEU A 35 14.04 5.48 -0.03
CA LEU A 35 14.85 4.28 -0.17
C LEU A 35 15.42 3.83 1.18
N TYR A 36 15.23 2.55 1.46
CA TYR A 36 15.88 1.77 2.50
C TYR A 36 16.56 0.55 1.88
N THR A 37 17.75 0.24 2.40
CA THR A 37 18.51 -0.97 2.07
C THR A 37 19.15 -1.52 3.35
N ARG A 38 19.82 -2.66 3.28
CA ARG A 38 20.61 -3.17 4.42
C ARG A 38 21.71 -2.21 4.89
N GLN A 39 22.16 -1.28 4.04
CA GLN A 39 23.19 -0.28 4.38
C GLN A 39 22.60 0.95 5.10
N ASN A 40 21.28 1.16 5.00
CA ASN A 40 20.57 2.26 5.66
C ASN A 40 19.18 1.78 6.13
N PRO A 41 19.10 0.78 7.02
CA PRO A 41 17.85 0.10 7.34
C PRO A 41 16.85 0.97 8.10
N THR A 42 17.31 2.03 8.74
CA THR A 42 16.49 2.95 9.58
C THR A 42 16.53 4.40 9.11
N SER A 43 17.46 4.77 8.23
CA SER A 43 17.62 6.13 7.72
C SER A 43 17.29 6.18 6.23
N ARG A 44 16.22 6.89 5.87
CA ARG A 44 15.81 7.04 4.47
C ARG A 44 16.82 7.81 3.64
N GLN A 45 16.96 7.43 2.37
CA GLN A 45 17.51 8.27 1.31
C GLN A 45 16.37 8.62 0.36
N VAL A 46 16.20 9.90 0.00
CA VAL A 46 15.09 10.33 -0.85
C VAL A 46 15.49 10.23 -2.32
N LEU A 47 14.73 9.45 -3.08
CA LEU A 47 14.84 9.40 -4.54
C LEU A 47 13.91 10.45 -5.13
N VAL A 48 14.45 11.30 -5.99
CA VAL A 48 13.74 12.42 -6.59
C VAL A 48 13.52 12.13 -8.08
N ASN A 49 12.26 12.06 -8.49
CA ASN A 49 11.90 11.83 -9.89
C ASN A 49 12.52 12.92 -10.78
N GLY A 50 13.09 12.52 -11.92
CA GLY A 50 13.80 13.44 -12.82
C GLY A 50 15.22 13.83 -12.37
N ASN A 51 15.67 13.42 -11.17
CA ASN A 51 17.02 13.70 -10.68
C ASN A 51 17.80 12.39 -10.46
N ILE A 52 18.54 11.97 -11.49
CA ILE A 52 19.32 10.72 -11.45
C ILE A 52 20.41 10.72 -10.36
N ASN A 53 20.96 11.89 -10.00
CA ASN A 53 21.97 11.99 -8.95
C ASN A 53 21.42 11.61 -7.57
N SER A 54 20.12 11.81 -7.33
CA SER A 54 19.49 11.32 -6.09
C SER A 54 19.54 9.79 -5.96
N VAL A 55 19.53 9.07 -7.10
CA VAL A 55 19.65 7.61 -7.14
C VAL A 55 21.11 7.17 -7.09
N LEU A 56 21.99 7.80 -7.88
CA LEU A 56 23.42 7.44 -7.96
C LEU A 56 24.16 7.67 -6.64
N ASN A 57 23.78 8.71 -5.88
CA ASN A 57 24.34 9.01 -4.56
C ASN A 57 23.65 8.25 -3.42
N SER A 58 22.73 7.35 -3.73
CA SER A 58 22.02 6.50 -2.76
C SER A 58 22.60 5.08 -2.72
N ASN A 59 22.02 4.25 -1.85
CA ASN A 59 22.34 2.84 -1.75
C ASN A 59 21.56 1.97 -2.76
N TYR A 60 20.84 2.58 -3.72
CA TYR A 60 20.09 1.83 -4.73
C TYR A 60 21.02 0.93 -5.54
N ARG A 61 20.56 -0.30 -5.80
CA ARG A 61 21.30 -1.27 -6.62
C ARG A 61 20.36 -1.91 -7.65
N ALA A 62 20.61 -1.65 -8.93
CA ALA A 62 19.79 -2.08 -10.05
C ALA A 62 19.60 -3.59 -10.18
N ASN A 63 20.59 -4.36 -9.73
CA ASN A 63 20.60 -5.83 -9.78
C ASN A 63 19.90 -6.49 -8.59
N ARG A 64 19.32 -5.72 -7.66
CA ARG A 64 18.54 -6.24 -6.53
C ARG A 64 17.04 -6.14 -6.81
N PRO A 65 16.22 -7.07 -6.28
CA PRO A 65 14.78 -6.92 -6.31
C PRO A 65 14.34 -5.61 -5.65
N THR A 66 13.27 -5.02 -6.18
CA THR A 66 12.69 -3.77 -5.67
C THR A 66 11.33 -4.04 -5.05
N LYS A 67 11.17 -3.64 -3.79
CA LYS A 67 9.93 -3.73 -3.02
C LYS A 67 9.40 -2.32 -2.81
N VAL A 68 8.17 -2.04 -3.19
CA VAL A 68 7.53 -0.73 -2.97
C VAL A 68 6.44 -0.89 -1.93
N ILE A 69 6.41 -0.01 -0.93
CA ILE A 69 5.41 -0.02 0.15
C ILE A 69 4.63 1.29 0.10
N VAL A 70 3.31 1.22 0.07
CA VAL A 70 2.41 2.38 0.02
C VAL A 70 1.41 2.32 1.16
N HIS A 71 1.38 3.37 1.99
CA HIS A 71 0.48 3.50 3.14
C HIS A 71 -0.95 3.89 2.73
N GLY A 72 -1.87 3.85 3.71
CA GLY A 72 -3.29 4.14 3.54
C GLY A 72 -3.69 5.59 3.84
N TRP A 73 -5.00 5.79 3.99
CA TRP A 73 -5.63 7.03 4.46
C TRP A 73 -5.22 7.35 5.90
N ASN A 74 -5.09 8.63 6.25
CA ASN A 74 -4.62 9.12 7.55
C ASN A 74 -3.28 8.51 8.01
N ASN A 75 -2.41 8.17 7.05
CA ASN A 75 -1.07 7.66 7.31
C ASN A 75 -0.04 8.56 6.59
N ASN A 76 1.23 8.30 6.87
CA ASN A 76 2.38 8.92 6.21
C ASN A 76 3.53 7.91 6.11
N GLY A 77 4.65 8.31 5.49
CA GLY A 77 5.80 7.43 5.31
C GLY A 77 6.39 6.91 6.63
N ASN A 78 6.21 7.59 7.76
CA ASN A 78 6.69 7.15 9.09
C ASN A 78 5.68 6.27 9.85
N THR A 79 4.46 6.07 9.34
CA THR A 79 3.47 5.19 9.99
C THR A 79 4.04 3.78 10.14
N GLN A 80 3.83 3.16 11.32
CA GLN A 80 4.48 1.93 11.77
C GLN A 80 4.47 0.76 10.77
N MET A 81 3.46 0.65 9.90
CA MET A 81 3.44 -0.39 8.87
C MET A 81 4.67 -0.36 7.94
N ASN A 82 5.19 0.84 7.64
CA ASN A 82 6.29 1.03 6.70
C ASN A 82 7.60 0.50 7.28
N PRO A 83 8.09 0.92 8.47
CA PRO A 83 9.28 0.34 9.07
C PRO A 83 9.09 -1.15 9.41
N LEU A 84 7.88 -1.58 9.80
CA LEU A 84 7.59 -2.98 10.07
C LEU A 84 7.83 -3.87 8.83
N ILE A 85 7.20 -3.56 7.70
CA ILE A 85 7.33 -4.34 6.46
C ILE A 85 8.72 -4.15 5.85
N THR A 86 9.29 -2.93 5.90
CA THR A 86 10.66 -2.67 5.43
C THR A 86 11.67 -3.54 6.15
N SER A 87 11.61 -3.57 7.49
CA SER A 87 12.50 -4.40 8.28
C SER A 87 12.29 -5.89 7.99
N ALA A 88 11.06 -6.31 7.68
CA ALA A 88 10.74 -7.68 7.32
C ALA A 88 11.48 -8.10 6.05
N PHE A 89 11.38 -7.31 4.97
CA PHE A 89 12.08 -7.59 3.73
C PHE A 89 13.59 -7.59 3.89
N LEU A 90 14.16 -6.54 4.51
CA LEU A 90 15.61 -6.38 4.63
C LEU A 90 16.28 -7.49 5.44
N ALA A 91 15.56 -8.13 6.36
CA ALA A 91 16.11 -9.22 7.13
C ALA A 91 16.24 -10.53 6.36
N VAL A 92 15.38 -10.79 5.37
CA VAL A 92 15.37 -12.06 4.65
C VAL A 92 15.98 -11.97 3.26
N GLN A 93 16.07 -10.76 2.69
CA GLN A 93 16.59 -10.55 1.33
C GLN A 93 17.46 -9.27 1.26
N ASP A 94 18.38 -9.25 0.30
CA ASP A 94 19.14 -8.06 -0.05
C ASP A 94 18.42 -7.33 -1.20
N VAL A 95 17.61 -6.32 -0.84
CA VAL A 95 16.65 -5.66 -1.74
C VAL A 95 16.70 -4.15 -1.61
N ASN A 96 16.17 -3.46 -2.62
CA ASN A 96 15.79 -2.05 -2.50
C ASN A 96 14.36 -2.01 -1.94
N VAL A 97 14.13 -1.36 -0.80
CA VAL A 97 12.78 -1.07 -0.32
C VAL A 97 12.50 0.41 -0.52
N ILE A 98 11.44 0.75 -1.24
CA ILE A 98 11.01 2.13 -1.48
C ILE A 98 9.66 2.32 -0.77
N VAL A 99 9.64 3.14 0.28
CA VAL A 99 8.39 3.59 0.90
C VAL A 99 7.92 4.83 0.15
N VAL A 100 6.65 4.84 -0.24
CA VAL A 100 6.02 5.99 -0.89
C VAL A 100 5.25 6.78 0.15
N ASP A 101 5.67 8.02 0.41
CA ASP A 101 4.93 8.95 1.25
C ASP A 101 4.07 9.86 0.36
N TRP A 102 2.75 9.69 0.47
CA TRP A 102 1.75 10.50 -0.24
C TRP A 102 0.82 11.21 0.76
N ASN A 103 1.34 11.49 1.97
CA ASN A 103 0.61 12.03 3.11
C ASN A 103 -0.25 13.26 2.80
N GLN A 104 0.18 14.16 1.90
CA GLN A 104 -0.55 15.40 1.61
C GLN A 104 -1.98 15.11 1.13
N LEU A 105 -2.15 14.15 0.22
CA LEU A 105 -3.45 13.68 -0.22
C LEU A 105 -4.07 12.69 0.77
N ALA A 106 -3.26 11.81 1.36
CA ALA A 106 -3.74 10.74 2.23
C ALA A 106 -4.38 11.25 3.54
N ASN A 107 -4.01 12.44 4.02
CA ASN A 107 -4.56 13.03 5.26
C ASN A 107 -5.67 14.07 5.00
N GLY A 108 -6.12 14.21 3.75
CA GLY A 108 -7.33 14.95 3.44
C GLY A 108 -8.61 14.19 3.84
N ALA A 109 -9.78 14.81 3.64
CA ALA A 109 -11.05 14.12 3.79
C ALA A 109 -11.10 12.83 2.94
N TYR A 110 -11.73 11.76 3.43
CA TYR A 110 -11.71 10.44 2.79
C TYR A 110 -12.05 10.50 1.29
N THR A 111 -13.13 11.19 0.92
CA THR A 111 -13.54 11.36 -0.49
C THR A 111 -12.47 12.08 -1.33
N THR A 112 -11.75 13.04 -0.75
CA THR A 112 -10.63 13.72 -1.43
C THR A 112 -9.49 12.74 -1.67
N ALA A 113 -9.10 11.97 -0.65
CA ALA A 113 -8.05 10.95 -0.77
C ALA A 113 -8.42 9.88 -1.82
N VAL A 114 -9.65 9.36 -1.79
CA VAL A 114 -10.17 8.40 -2.79
C VAL A 114 -10.04 8.94 -4.20
N ARG A 115 -10.43 10.21 -4.45
CA ARG A 115 -10.32 10.84 -5.77
C ARG A 115 -8.88 11.06 -6.21
N GLY A 116 -7.94 11.21 -5.27
CA GLY A 116 -6.52 11.38 -5.56
C GLY A 116 -5.78 10.08 -5.88
N VAL A 117 -6.27 8.92 -5.43
CA VAL A 117 -5.58 7.62 -5.59
C VAL A 117 -5.16 7.31 -7.04
N PRO A 118 -6.00 7.49 -8.08
CA PRO A 118 -5.58 7.20 -9.45
C PRO A 118 -4.43 8.08 -9.94
N ASP A 119 -4.37 9.33 -9.49
CA ASP A 119 -3.29 10.25 -9.83
C ASP A 119 -1.99 9.90 -9.11
N VAL A 120 -2.06 9.64 -7.80
CA VAL A 120 -0.92 9.16 -6.99
C VAL A 120 -0.34 7.88 -7.58
N GLY A 121 -1.20 6.92 -7.96
CA GLY A 121 -0.78 5.67 -8.59
C GLY A 121 -0.13 5.85 -9.95
N ARG A 122 -0.67 6.72 -10.82
CA ARG A 122 -0.03 7.08 -12.10
C ARG A 122 1.35 7.71 -11.90
N HIS A 123 1.49 8.62 -10.94
CA HIS A 123 2.78 9.22 -10.63
C HIS A 123 3.79 8.21 -10.09
N LEU A 124 3.38 7.28 -9.22
CA LEU A 124 4.23 6.17 -8.79
C LEU A 124 4.65 5.28 -9.97
N GLY A 125 3.72 4.92 -10.86
CA GLY A 125 4.04 4.14 -12.06
C GLY A 125 5.05 4.84 -12.97
N ASN A 126 4.86 6.14 -13.22
CA ASN A 126 5.77 6.96 -14.02
C ASN A 126 7.15 7.09 -13.35
N PHE A 127 7.21 7.25 -12.03
CA PHE A 127 8.47 7.23 -11.28
C PHE A 127 9.21 5.90 -11.44
N LEU A 128 8.52 4.76 -11.37
CA LEU A 128 9.13 3.43 -11.54
C LEU A 128 9.66 3.24 -12.96
N ILE A 129 8.93 3.73 -13.98
CA ILE A 129 9.39 3.72 -15.38
C ILE A 129 10.68 4.55 -15.51
N TRP A 130 10.67 5.78 -14.99
CA TRP A 130 11.84 6.64 -15.01
C TRP A 130 13.02 6.01 -14.28
N LEU A 131 12.80 5.50 -13.07
CA LEU A 131 13.84 4.88 -12.24
C LEU A 131 14.49 3.70 -12.97
N PHE A 132 13.69 2.77 -13.52
CA PHE A 132 14.23 1.58 -14.18
C PHE A 132 14.91 1.91 -15.51
N ASN A 133 14.42 2.91 -16.25
CA ASN A 133 15.05 3.35 -17.49
C ASN A 133 16.40 4.04 -17.26
N ASN A 134 16.58 4.77 -16.15
CA ASN A 134 17.77 5.61 -15.94
C ASN A 134 18.78 5.01 -14.97
N ALA A 135 18.33 4.23 -13.97
CA ALA A 135 19.19 3.62 -12.96
C ALA A 135 19.21 2.09 -13.03
N GLY A 136 18.43 1.50 -13.94
CA GLY A 136 18.27 0.05 -14.05
C GLY A 136 17.30 -0.54 -13.01
N GLY A 137 16.90 -1.78 -13.25
CA GLY A 137 15.93 -2.52 -12.45
C GLY A 137 15.33 -3.65 -13.29
N ASN A 138 14.59 -4.55 -12.64
CA ASN A 138 13.95 -5.66 -13.32
C ASN A 138 12.46 -5.73 -12.94
N TRP A 139 11.58 -5.56 -13.93
CA TRP A 139 10.13 -5.67 -13.74
C TRP A 139 9.71 -7.05 -13.20
N ASN A 140 10.44 -8.11 -13.58
CA ASN A 140 10.26 -9.47 -13.05
C ASN A 140 10.72 -9.64 -11.59
N GLN A 141 11.27 -8.58 -10.98
CA GLN A 141 11.68 -8.53 -9.57
C GLN A 141 11.05 -7.34 -8.82
N LEU A 142 10.01 -6.73 -9.38
CA LEU A 142 9.26 -5.65 -8.75
C LEU A 142 8.03 -6.19 -8.01
N HIS A 143 7.97 -5.92 -6.70
CA HIS A 143 6.82 -6.26 -5.86
C HIS A 143 6.25 -4.98 -5.24
N LEU A 144 5.01 -4.64 -5.57
CA LEU A 144 4.30 -3.51 -4.97
C LEU A 144 3.41 -4.01 -3.83
N VAL A 145 3.43 -3.32 -2.69
CA VAL A 145 2.67 -3.64 -1.49
C VAL A 145 1.89 -2.39 -1.11
N GLY A 146 0.57 -2.50 -1.00
CA GLY A 146 -0.27 -1.35 -0.67
C GLY A 146 -1.25 -1.69 0.44
N PHE A 147 -1.33 -0.84 1.46
CA PHE A 147 -2.28 -0.98 2.56
C PHE A 147 -3.48 -0.04 2.41
N SER A 148 -4.70 -0.52 2.66
CA SER A 148 -5.91 0.32 2.64
C SER A 148 -6.07 1.02 1.28
N LEU A 149 -6.20 2.36 1.23
CA LEU A 149 -6.15 3.14 -0.03
C LEU A 149 -4.86 2.92 -0.83
N GLY A 150 -3.74 2.64 -0.16
CA GLY A 150 -2.47 2.30 -0.80
C GLY A 150 -2.53 1.05 -1.66
N ALA A 151 -3.43 0.09 -1.38
CA ALA A 151 -3.67 -1.08 -2.22
C ALA A 151 -4.14 -0.67 -3.63
N HIS A 152 -5.01 0.35 -3.69
CA HIS A 152 -5.49 0.90 -4.95
C HIS A 152 -4.44 1.79 -5.61
N VAL A 153 -3.61 2.51 -4.85
CA VAL A 153 -2.46 3.24 -5.41
C VAL A 153 -1.52 2.30 -6.15
N VAL A 154 -1.13 1.17 -5.54
CA VAL A 154 -0.26 0.19 -6.22
C VAL A 154 -0.95 -0.51 -7.39
N GLY A 155 -2.27 -0.70 -7.34
CA GLY A 155 -3.06 -1.18 -8.48
C GLY A 155 -2.98 -0.24 -9.68
N ASN A 156 -3.19 1.06 -9.46
CA ASN A 156 -3.08 2.10 -10.50
C ASN A 156 -1.64 2.24 -11.02
N ALA A 157 -0.64 2.13 -10.14
CA ALA A 157 0.77 2.08 -10.56
C ALA A 157 1.05 0.87 -11.46
N GLY A 158 0.52 -0.30 -11.09
CA GLY A 158 0.57 -1.52 -11.88
C GLY A 158 0.01 -1.36 -13.29
N HIS A 159 -1.18 -0.77 -13.41
CA HIS A 159 -1.78 -0.45 -14.71
C HIS A 159 -0.94 0.56 -15.52
N THR A 160 -0.39 1.58 -14.85
CA THR A 160 0.45 2.59 -15.50
C THR A 160 1.73 1.99 -16.09
N VAL A 161 2.31 1.00 -15.41
CA VAL A 161 3.47 0.27 -15.94
C VAL A 161 3.09 -0.87 -16.89
N GLY A 162 1.84 -0.94 -17.34
CA GLY A 162 1.35 -1.96 -18.29
C GLY A 162 1.29 -3.37 -17.71
N GLY A 163 1.06 -3.51 -16.41
CA GLY A 163 0.99 -4.82 -15.73
C GLY A 163 2.33 -5.54 -15.60
N ARG A 164 3.45 -4.85 -15.87
CA ARG A 164 4.80 -5.44 -15.87
C ARG A 164 5.32 -5.84 -14.49
N ALA A 165 4.78 -5.27 -13.41
CA ALA A 165 5.17 -5.67 -12.06
C ALA A 165 4.87 -7.16 -11.86
N VAL A 166 5.83 -7.91 -11.32
CA VAL A 166 5.66 -9.36 -11.17
C VAL A 166 4.68 -9.72 -10.05
N ARG A 167 4.56 -8.86 -9.03
CA ARG A 167 3.69 -9.10 -7.90
C ARG A 167 3.09 -7.83 -7.32
N ILE A 168 1.80 -7.87 -6.99
CA ILE A 168 1.15 -6.90 -6.10
C ILE A 168 0.55 -7.63 -4.91
N THR A 169 0.73 -7.08 -3.71
CA THR A 169 0.04 -7.53 -2.49
C THR A 169 -0.80 -6.38 -1.93
N GLY A 170 -2.12 -6.54 -1.92
CA GLY A 170 -3.06 -5.67 -1.24
C GLY A 170 -3.23 -6.07 0.22
N LEU A 171 -2.98 -5.16 1.15
CA LEU A 171 -3.15 -5.37 2.58
C LEU A 171 -4.44 -4.68 2.99
N ASP A 172 -5.48 -5.49 3.20
CA ASP A 172 -6.86 -5.09 3.46
C ASP A 172 -7.32 -3.90 2.59
N PRO A 173 -7.43 -4.08 1.26
CA PRO A 173 -7.74 -3.01 0.32
C PRO A 173 -9.02 -2.26 0.73
N ALA A 174 -9.01 -0.93 0.73
CA ALA A 174 -10.10 -0.13 1.29
C ALA A 174 -11.46 -0.38 0.59
N GLY A 175 -12.52 -0.58 1.36
CA GLY A 175 -13.88 -0.88 0.86
C GLY A 175 -14.69 0.33 0.42
N PRO A 176 -14.87 1.36 1.27
CA PRO A 176 -15.79 2.45 0.99
C PRO A 176 -15.43 3.21 -0.30
N GLN A 177 -16.38 3.34 -1.24
CA GLN A 177 -16.22 3.92 -2.58
C GLN A 177 -15.35 3.14 -3.59
N TRP A 178 -14.94 1.91 -3.24
CA TRP A 178 -14.09 1.08 -4.10
C TRP A 178 -14.78 -0.18 -4.65
N GLY A 179 -15.90 -0.61 -4.07
CA GLY A 179 -16.74 -1.65 -4.67
C GLY A 179 -17.21 -1.25 -6.08
N GLY A 180 -16.80 -2.02 -7.09
CA GLY A 180 -17.11 -1.74 -8.51
C GLY A 180 -16.38 -0.54 -9.13
N ASN A 181 -15.45 0.10 -8.40
CA ASN A 181 -14.67 1.21 -8.93
C ASN A 181 -13.63 0.71 -9.94
N ALA A 182 -13.61 1.28 -11.15
CA ALA A 182 -12.67 0.87 -12.21
C ALA A 182 -11.19 1.09 -11.86
N ASN A 183 -10.90 1.97 -10.92
CA ASN A 183 -9.54 2.22 -10.44
C ASN A 183 -9.18 1.34 -9.23
N ALA A 184 -10.07 0.46 -8.77
CA ALA A 184 -9.78 -0.46 -7.69
C ALA A 184 -8.65 -1.43 -8.08
N LEU A 185 -7.96 -1.93 -7.06
CA LEU A 185 -6.99 -3.00 -7.24
C LEU A 185 -7.73 -4.20 -7.85
N ASN A 186 -7.14 -4.83 -8.85
CA ASN A 186 -7.71 -6.02 -9.47
C ASN A 186 -6.62 -6.96 -9.98
N ARG A 187 -7.00 -8.20 -10.32
CA ARG A 187 -6.09 -9.24 -10.83
C ARG A 187 -5.25 -8.86 -12.06
N ASN A 188 -5.64 -7.84 -12.82
CA ASN A 188 -4.91 -7.40 -14.01
C ASN A 188 -3.86 -6.31 -13.71
N SER A 189 -3.73 -5.87 -12.45
CA SER A 189 -2.78 -4.83 -12.08
C SER A 189 -1.31 -5.31 -12.12
N ALA A 190 -1.05 -6.62 -12.11
CA ALA A 190 0.29 -7.22 -12.21
C ALA A 190 0.21 -8.66 -12.74
N ILE A 191 1.37 -9.30 -12.95
CA ILE A 191 1.44 -10.72 -13.33
C ILE A 191 0.79 -11.63 -12.28
N TYR A 192 0.95 -11.29 -11.00
CA TYR A 192 0.27 -11.94 -9.89
C TYR A 192 -0.17 -10.90 -8.86
N VAL A 193 -1.44 -10.93 -8.47
CA VAL A 193 -2.03 -10.07 -7.45
C VAL A 193 -2.60 -10.95 -6.36
N GLU A 194 -2.31 -10.60 -5.11
CA GLU A 194 -2.99 -11.20 -3.96
C GLU A 194 -3.50 -10.12 -3.02
N SER A 195 -4.53 -10.44 -2.24
CA SER A 195 -5.01 -9.57 -1.16
C SER A 195 -5.13 -10.34 0.17
N ILE A 196 -4.86 -9.66 1.27
CA ILE A 196 -5.04 -10.17 2.64
C ILE A 196 -6.17 -9.36 3.29
N HIS A 197 -7.34 -9.96 3.43
CA HIS A 197 -8.54 -9.32 3.97
C HIS A 197 -8.63 -9.58 5.47
N THR A 198 -8.71 -8.53 6.27
CA THR A 198 -8.76 -8.60 7.74
C THR A 198 -9.89 -7.77 8.34
N ASP A 199 -10.47 -6.84 7.59
CA ASP A 199 -11.62 -6.02 8.00
C ASP A 199 -12.67 -5.86 6.89
N GLY A 200 -12.93 -6.95 6.16
CA GLY A 200 -13.84 -6.94 5.03
C GLY A 200 -15.28 -6.54 5.40
N ARG A 201 -15.91 -5.76 4.51
CA ARG A 201 -17.26 -5.15 4.62
C ARG A 201 -17.35 -3.91 5.53
N ILE A 202 -16.29 -3.58 6.28
CA ILE A 202 -16.27 -2.35 7.10
C ILE A 202 -15.26 -1.38 6.49
N LEU A 203 -13.97 -1.54 6.79
CA LEU A 203 -12.91 -0.71 6.21
C LEU A 203 -12.30 -1.34 4.97
N GLY A 204 -12.29 -2.68 4.87
CA GLY A 204 -11.78 -3.43 3.73
C GLY A 204 -12.85 -3.89 2.74
N ILE A 205 -12.47 -4.09 1.48
CA ILE A 205 -13.22 -4.89 0.51
C ILE A 205 -13.29 -6.32 1.04
N PHE A 206 -14.41 -7.01 0.79
CA PHE A 206 -14.55 -8.42 1.13
C PHE A 206 -14.62 -9.31 -0.12
N ASP A 207 -15.05 -8.75 -1.24
CA ASP A 207 -15.14 -9.48 -2.50
C ASP A 207 -13.74 -9.88 -3.00
N PRO A 208 -13.61 -11.03 -3.67
CA PRO A 208 -12.35 -11.47 -4.23
C PRO A 208 -12.00 -10.61 -5.43
N ILE A 209 -10.91 -9.85 -5.32
CA ILE A 209 -10.47 -8.89 -6.36
C ILE A 209 -9.14 -9.29 -7.01
N SER A 210 -8.50 -10.35 -6.51
CA SER A 210 -7.10 -10.70 -6.84
C SER A 210 -7.01 -12.07 -7.54
N ASN A 211 -5.79 -12.51 -7.88
CA ASN A 211 -5.58 -13.91 -8.27
C ASN A 211 -5.76 -14.84 -7.06
N ALA A 212 -5.30 -14.40 -5.88
CA ALA A 212 -5.55 -15.08 -4.62
C ALA A 212 -5.99 -14.09 -3.53
N ASP A 213 -7.11 -14.37 -2.88
CA ASP A 213 -7.64 -13.56 -1.78
C ASP A 213 -7.60 -14.40 -0.50
N PHE A 214 -6.83 -13.94 0.49
CA PHE A 214 -6.66 -14.60 1.77
C PHE A 214 -7.56 -13.96 2.83
N TYR A 215 -8.26 -14.81 3.59
CA TYR A 215 -9.22 -14.39 4.62
C TYR A 215 -8.82 -14.95 6.00
N PRO A 216 -7.69 -14.51 6.59
CA PRO A 216 -7.29 -14.92 7.94
C PRO A 216 -8.43 -14.69 8.94
N ASN A 217 -8.75 -15.75 9.71
CA ASN A 217 -9.82 -15.72 10.70
C ASN A 217 -11.19 -15.28 10.12
N GLY A 218 -11.50 -15.71 8.90
CA GLY A 218 -12.73 -15.33 8.19
C GLY A 218 -12.67 -13.98 7.47
N GLY A 219 -11.56 -13.25 7.60
CA GLY A 219 -11.25 -12.01 6.89
C GLY A 219 -12.15 -10.82 7.23
N ARG A 220 -12.69 -10.79 8.45
CA ARG A 220 -13.53 -9.71 8.97
C ARG A 220 -13.08 -9.26 10.35
N ASN A 221 -13.57 -8.11 10.76
CA ASN A 221 -13.55 -7.71 12.16
C ASN A 221 -14.52 -8.56 13.01
N PRO A 222 -14.14 -8.92 14.24
CA PRO A 222 -12.82 -8.68 14.85
C PRO A 222 -11.78 -9.74 14.46
N GLN A 223 -10.57 -9.27 14.14
CA GLN A 223 -9.39 -10.16 14.14
C GLN A 223 -9.01 -10.51 15.59
N PRO A 224 -8.42 -11.69 15.85
CA PRO A 224 -7.93 -12.05 17.18
C PRO A 224 -7.02 -10.97 17.77
N GLY A 225 -7.32 -10.54 19.00
CA GLY A 225 -6.61 -9.46 19.70
C GLY A 225 -7.00 -8.03 19.29
N CYS A 226 -8.00 -7.86 18.41
CA CYS A 226 -8.53 -6.55 18.03
C CYS A 226 -9.93 -6.32 18.61
N LEU A 227 -10.15 -5.12 19.15
CA LEU A 227 -11.45 -4.68 19.70
C LEU A 227 -12.22 -3.74 18.77
N ILE A 228 -11.54 -3.16 17.78
CA ILE A 228 -12.09 -2.15 16.87
C ILE A 228 -11.62 -2.38 15.44
N SER A 229 -12.40 -1.88 14.47
CA SER A 229 -12.15 -2.01 13.03
C SER A 229 -10.75 -1.58 12.61
N THR A 230 -10.25 -0.45 13.13
CA THR A 230 -8.92 0.06 12.77
C THR A 230 -7.77 -0.88 13.17
N CYS A 231 -7.94 -1.65 14.26
CA CYS A 231 -7.01 -2.72 14.63
C CYS A 231 -7.11 -3.89 13.65
N SER A 232 -8.33 -4.34 13.35
CA SER A 232 -8.57 -5.43 12.38
C SER A 232 -8.04 -5.07 10.99
N HIS A 233 -8.20 -3.81 10.57
CA HIS A 233 -7.68 -3.27 9.31
C HIS A 233 -6.14 -3.30 9.29
N GLY A 234 -5.51 -2.77 10.35
CA GLY A 234 -4.05 -2.78 10.51
C GLY A 234 -3.43 -4.18 10.60
N ARG A 235 -4.19 -5.21 11.01
CA ARG A 235 -3.72 -6.59 11.18
C ARG A 235 -3.14 -7.18 9.89
N ALA A 236 -3.64 -6.80 8.71
CA ALA A 236 -3.08 -7.25 7.44
C ALA A 236 -1.59 -6.90 7.30
N THR A 237 -1.17 -5.73 7.78
CA THR A 237 0.24 -5.29 7.72
C THR A 237 1.16 -6.13 8.60
N GLU A 238 0.69 -6.50 9.78
CA GLU A 238 1.43 -7.33 10.73
C GLU A 238 1.54 -8.78 10.26
N LEU A 239 0.42 -9.35 9.80
CA LEU A 239 0.38 -10.70 9.22
C LEU A 239 1.31 -10.78 8.01
N PHE A 240 1.31 -9.77 7.14
CA PHE A 240 2.19 -9.75 5.99
C PHE A 240 3.66 -9.64 6.40
N ALA A 241 4.02 -8.74 7.32
CA ALA A 241 5.40 -8.64 7.80
C ALA A 241 5.90 -9.94 8.45
N SER A 242 5.05 -10.59 9.25
CA SER A 242 5.34 -11.91 9.83
C SER A 242 5.49 -12.99 8.74
N SER A 243 4.63 -12.97 7.71
CA SER A 243 4.71 -13.90 6.59
C SER A 243 6.02 -13.76 5.79
N ILE A 244 6.58 -12.55 5.68
CA ILE A 244 7.88 -12.31 5.04
C ILE A 244 9.00 -12.95 5.87
N ARG A 245 8.96 -12.77 7.19
CA ARG A 245 9.98 -13.26 8.12
C ARG A 245 10.01 -14.78 8.26
N PHE A 246 8.84 -15.40 8.37
CA PHE A 246 8.72 -16.81 8.77
C PHE A 246 8.11 -17.70 7.70
N ASN A 247 7.41 -17.13 6.71
CA ASN A 247 6.81 -17.85 5.57
C ASN A 247 5.95 -19.06 5.99
N HIS A 248 5.29 -19.01 7.15
CA HIS A 248 4.61 -20.18 7.74
C HIS A 248 3.08 -20.14 7.67
N PHE A 249 2.47 -19.06 7.19
CA PHE A 249 1.02 -18.99 7.05
C PHE A 249 0.59 -19.72 5.79
N VAL A 250 -0.19 -20.78 5.95
CA VAL A 250 -0.71 -21.61 4.86
C VAL A 250 -2.22 -21.44 4.82
N GLY A 251 -2.73 -20.89 3.72
CA GLY A 251 -4.15 -20.86 3.41
C GLY A 251 -4.58 -22.14 2.68
N ARG A 252 -5.84 -22.51 2.83
CA ARG A 252 -6.49 -23.56 2.03
C ARG A 252 -7.52 -22.93 1.11
N GLN A 253 -7.58 -23.40 -0.12
CA GLN A 253 -8.55 -22.95 -1.11
C GLN A 253 -9.97 -23.25 -0.63
N CYS A 254 -10.83 -22.24 -0.75
CA CYS A 254 -12.26 -22.29 -0.46
C CYS A 254 -13.04 -22.32 -1.76
N ASN A 255 -14.19 -23.00 -1.79
CA ASN A 255 -15.08 -22.98 -2.95
C ASN A 255 -15.84 -21.66 -3.09
N ASN A 256 -16.03 -20.95 -1.98
CA ASN A 256 -16.78 -19.70 -1.92
C ASN A 256 -16.43 -18.89 -0.66
N LEU A 257 -16.94 -17.64 -0.60
CA LEU A 257 -16.72 -16.74 0.53
C LEU A 257 -17.36 -17.21 1.85
N ASN A 258 -18.37 -18.08 1.83
CA ASN A 258 -18.98 -18.58 3.06
C ASN A 258 -18.04 -19.58 3.75
N GLU A 259 -17.40 -20.47 2.99
CA GLU A 259 -16.36 -21.35 3.53
C GLU A 259 -15.17 -20.55 4.10
N ALA A 260 -14.76 -19.47 3.41
CA ALA A 260 -13.71 -18.58 3.90
C ALA A 260 -14.10 -17.97 5.26
N GLN A 261 -15.32 -17.44 5.38
CA GLN A 261 -15.84 -16.85 6.63
C GLN A 261 -15.89 -17.85 7.77
N LEU A 262 -16.37 -19.06 7.49
CA LEU A 262 -16.51 -20.12 8.48
C LEU A 262 -15.19 -20.87 8.74
N SER A 263 -14.11 -20.48 8.06
CA SER A 263 -12.80 -21.14 8.13
C SER A 263 -12.88 -22.65 7.86
N SER A 264 -13.75 -23.06 6.93
CA SER A 264 -14.05 -24.47 6.64
C SER A 264 -13.41 -24.96 5.32
N CYS A 265 -12.43 -24.24 4.79
CA CYS A 265 -11.80 -24.52 3.50
C CYS A 265 -10.90 -25.75 3.56
N ASN A 266 -11.04 -26.66 2.59
CA ASN A 266 -10.33 -27.95 2.60
C ASN A 266 -9.48 -28.22 1.34
N GLY A 267 -9.48 -27.32 0.36
CA GLY A 267 -8.79 -27.48 -0.92
C GLY A 267 -7.27 -27.30 -0.87
N ASN A 268 -6.69 -27.00 -2.03
CA ASN A 268 -5.24 -26.86 -2.22
C ASN A 268 -4.61 -25.81 -1.29
N GLN A 269 -3.36 -26.04 -0.93
CA GLN A 269 -2.62 -25.13 -0.06
C GLN A 269 -1.88 -24.06 -0.85
N LEU A 270 -1.93 -22.83 -0.34
CA LEU A 270 -1.11 -21.72 -0.82
C LEU A 270 -0.62 -20.91 0.38
N ARG A 271 0.68 -20.61 0.43
CA ARG A 271 1.21 -19.77 1.52
C ARG A 271 0.64 -18.37 1.39
N MET A 272 0.21 -17.73 2.48
CA MET A 272 -0.25 -16.35 2.50
C MET A 272 0.95 -15.39 2.57
N GLY A 273 0.91 -14.28 1.84
CA GLY A 273 1.98 -13.28 1.86
C GLY A 273 3.32 -13.88 1.40
N ASN A 274 4.40 -13.58 2.12
CA ASN A 274 5.81 -13.98 1.92
C ASN A 274 6.71 -13.07 1.07
N ALA A 275 8.03 -13.32 1.13
CA ALA A 275 9.07 -12.57 0.43
C ALA A 275 9.32 -13.00 -1.03
N ASP A 276 8.70 -14.10 -1.46
CA ASP A 276 8.95 -14.73 -2.75
C ASP A 276 8.39 -13.89 -3.91
N VAL A 277 9.26 -13.22 -4.64
CA VAL A 277 8.88 -12.36 -5.77
C VAL A 277 8.33 -13.17 -6.96
N GLY A 278 8.67 -14.45 -7.04
CA GLY A 278 8.22 -15.38 -8.07
C GLY A 278 6.92 -16.11 -7.73
N LYS A 279 6.31 -15.84 -6.58
CA LYS A 279 5.07 -16.48 -6.14
C LYS A 279 3.98 -16.39 -7.20
N ARG A 280 3.29 -17.51 -7.42
CA ARG A 280 2.11 -17.67 -8.27
C ARG A 280 1.04 -18.44 -7.49
N GLY A 281 -0.21 -18.32 -7.93
CA GLY A 281 -1.37 -18.98 -7.34
C GLY A 281 -2.54 -18.92 -8.30
#